data_AF-A0A1Q6V0X9-F1
#
_entry.id   AF-A0A1Q6V0X9-F1
#
_cell.length_a   1.000
_cell.length_b   1.000
_cell.length_c   1.000
_cell.angle_alpha   90.00
_cell.angle_beta   90.00
_cell.angle_gamma   90.00
#
_symmetry.space_group_name_H-M   'P 1'
#
loop_
_entity.id
_entity.type
_entity.pdbx_description
1 polymer ?
#
loop_
_entity_poly.entity_id
_entity_poly.type
_entity_poly.pdbx_seq_one_letter_code
_entity_poly.pdbx_strand_id
1 'polypeptide(L)'
;MKEHYERILNSAKIMHMQTPYSVEELCNYTIELLKKNQHKTDAYIRPTIYKSSAKKIGPHLDGIEDSTMMFTMELGNYVDIDNGLKVCVSSWKRSDDNAIPPRAKISGCYANTALIITDAKLSGFDEAIVLGPDGHVTEGSAMNLFLVQKGKLITPKTTDNILVGVTRNTVKELSCDLGIEVIEREVDRTELYISDEAFYCGTGAQISPIVSIDNRDLGDGKVGVITKKLQNAYFDVVKGNNNKYKKWCTPVYD
;
A
#
# COMPACT_ATOMS: atom_id res chain seq x y z
N MET A 1 0.69 -8.83 10.83
CA MET A 1 -0.79 -8.74 11.01
C MET A 1 -1.15 -7.66 12.03
N LYS A 2 -0.55 -7.72 13.22
CA LYS A 2 -0.70 -6.71 14.29
C LYS A 2 -0.60 -5.27 13.81
N GLU A 3 0.38 -4.98 12.96
CA GLU A 3 0.69 -3.66 12.39
C GLU A 3 -0.48 -3.09 11.56
N HIS A 4 -1.25 -3.97 10.91
CA HIS A 4 -2.44 -3.56 10.17
C HIS A 4 -3.57 -3.11 11.11
N TYR A 5 -3.74 -3.80 12.24
CA TYR A 5 -4.73 -3.46 13.26
C TYR A 5 -4.32 -2.24 14.09
N GLU A 6 -3.04 -2.07 14.41
CA GLU A 6 -2.56 -0.81 15.00
C GLU A 6 -2.87 0.38 14.09
N ARG A 7 -2.65 0.22 12.76
CA ARG A 7 -2.96 1.25 11.78
C ARG A 7 -4.46 1.51 11.60
N ILE A 8 -5.33 0.48 11.63
CA ILE A 8 -6.78 0.71 11.53
C ILE A 8 -7.30 1.48 12.74
N LEU A 9 -6.78 1.19 13.95
CA LEU A 9 -7.15 1.93 15.17
C LEU A 9 -6.66 3.38 15.13
N ASN A 10 -5.47 3.64 14.59
CA ASN A 10 -5.00 5.01 14.36
C ASN A 10 -5.88 5.76 13.32
N SER A 11 -6.29 5.08 12.25
CA SER A 11 -7.22 5.66 11.26
C SER A 11 -8.59 5.94 11.89
N ALA A 12 -9.06 5.05 12.78
CA ALA A 12 -10.31 5.26 13.52
C ALA A 12 -10.23 6.49 14.43
N LYS A 13 -9.11 6.68 15.15
CA LYS A 13 -8.89 7.89 15.96
C LYS A 13 -8.94 9.17 15.12
N ILE A 14 -8.31 9.19 13.95
CA ILE A 14 -8.37 10.33 13.01
C ILE A 14 -9.81 10.62 12.59
N MET A 15 -10.60 9.57 12.35
CA MET A 15 -12.00 9.66 11.90
C MET A 15 -13.02 9.74 13.03
N HIS A 16 -12.60 10.01 14.27
CA HIS A 16 -13.49 10.08 15.43
C HIS A 16 -14.38 8.81 15.57
N MET A 17 -13.76 7.65 15.35
CA MET A 17 -14.39 6.33 15.48
C MET A 17 -13.73 5.54 16.62
N GLN A 18 -14.52 4.68 17.26
CA GLN A 18 -14.06 3.75 18.28
C GLN A 18 -14.47 2.32 17.91
N THR A 19 -13.74 1.35 18.45
CA THR A 19 -14.11 -0.06 18.40
C THR A 19 -13.88 -0.65 19.78
N PRO A 20 -14.76 -1.55 20.26
CA PRO A 20 -14.57 -2.18 21.58
C PRO A 20 -13.45 -3.22 21.55
N TYR A 21 -12.95 -3.60 20.37
CA TYR A 21 -12.00 -4.69 20.22
C TYR A 21 -10.55 -4.19 20.28
N SER A 22 -9.73 -4.93 21.02
CA SER A 22 -8.28 -4.78 21.04
C SER A 22 -7.62 -5.29 19.75
N VAL A 23 -6.36 -4.93 19.55
CA VAL A 23 -5.55 -5.45 18.43
C VAL A 23 -5.46 -6.98 18.48
N GLU A 24 -5.35 -7.57 19.67
CA GLU A 24 -5.25 -9.02 19.85
C GLU A 24 -6.54 -9.73 19.47
N GLU A 25 -7.69 -9.22 19.95
CA GLU A 25 -9.01 -9.77 19.58
C GLU A 25 -9.23 -9.71 18.07
N LEU A 26 -8.90 -8.59 17.43
CA LEU A 26 -9.02 -8.45 15.98
C LEU A 26 -8.11 -9.42 15.20
N CYS A 27 -6.89 -9.67 15.69
CA CYS A 27 -6.03 -10.71 15.13
C CYS A 27 -6.67 -12.10 15.27
N ASN A 28 -7.21 -12.43 16.44
CA ASN A 28 -7.84 -13.72 16.70
C ASN A 28 -9.09 -13.93 15.82
N TYR A 29 -9.95 -12.92 15.68
CA TYR A 29 -11.10 -12.98 14.77
C TYR A 29 -10.71 -13.17 13.31
N THR A 30 -9.54 -12.66 12.89
CA THR A 30 -9.01 -12.91 11.55
C THR A 30 -8.69 -14.38 11.34
N ILE A 31 -7.98 -14.99 12.28
CA ILE A 31 -7.62 -16.41 12.24
C ILE A 31 -8.88 -17.27 12.21
N GLU A 32 -9.84 -16.98 13.10
CA GLU A 32 -11.13 -17.67 13.11
C GLU A 32 -11.88 -17.54 11.78
N LEU A 33 -11.93 -16.34 11.20
CA LEU A 33 -12.64 -16.10 9.95
C LEU A 33 -11.98 -16.84 8.78
N LEU A 34 -10.65 -16.86 8.73
CA LEU A 34 -9.91 -17.64 7.73
C LEU A 34 -10.17 -19.14 7.86
N LYS A 35 -10.21 -19.68 9.09
CA LYS A 35 -10.59 -21.08 9.36
C LYS A 35 -12.04 -21.37 8.95
N LYS A 36 -12.99 -20.50 9.33
CA LYS A 36 -14.42 -20.63 9.00
C LYS A 36 -14.67 -20.63 7.50
N ASN A 37 -13.93 -19.81 6.76
CA ASN A 37 -14.00 -19.73 5.29
C ASN A 37 -13.11 -20.76 4.58
N GLN A 38 -12.40 -21.62 5.32
CA GLN A 38 -11.60 -22.73 4.80
C GLN A 38 -10.53 -22.32 3.77
N HIS A 39 -9.94 -21.14 3.89
CA HIS A 39 -8.89 -20.66 2.96
C HIS A 39 -7.67 -21.58 2.98
N LYS A 40 -7.29 -22.14 1.82
CA LYS A 40 -6.08 -22.98 1.66
C LYS A 40 -5.07 -22.40 0.66
N THR A 41 -5.36 -21.21 0.14
CA THR A 41 -4.57 -20.46 -0.84
C THR A 41 -4.36 -19.04 -0.33
N ASP A 42 -3.68 -18.21 -1.12
CA ASP A 42 -3.51 -16.79 -0.81
C ASP A 42 -4.89 -16.13 -0.61
N ALA A 43 -5.04 -15.43 0.52
CA ALA A 43 -6.30 -14.81 0.91
C ALA A 43 -6.07 -13.34 1.27
N TYR A 44 -7.02 -12.49 0.86
CA TYR A 44 -7.07 -11.09 1.21
C TYR A 44 -8.10 -10.85 2.31
N ILE A 45 -7.70 -10.14 3.36
CA ILE A 45 -8.54 -9.79 4.50
C ILE A 45 -8.89 -8.30 4.46
N ARG A 46 -10.17 -7.96 4.63
CA ARG A 46 -10.66 -6.58 4.70
C ARG A 46 -11.35 -6.30 6.05
N PRO A 47 -10.60 -5.94 7.10
CA PRO A 47 -11.20 -5.34 8.29
C PRO A 47 -11.63 -3.90 8.00
N THR A 48 -12.79 -3.49 8.51
CA THR A 48 -13.34 -2.14 8.32
C THR A 48 -14.05 -1.69 9.60
N ILE A 49 -13.79 -0.45 10.04
CA ILE A 49 -14.56 0.25 11.06
C ILE A 49 -15.38 1.33 10.34
N TYR A 50 -16.67 1.41 10.62
CA TYR A 50 -17.59 2.31 9.93
C TYR A 50 -18.67 2.86 10.86
N LYS A 51 -19.20 4.03 10.49
CA LYS A 51 -20.38 4.65 11.11
C LYS A 51 -21.64 3.90 10.69
N SER A 52 -22.36 3.29 11.63
CA SER A 52 -23.41 2.28 11.36
C SER A 52 -24.86 2.74 11.57
N SER A 53 -25.09 3.93 12.15
CA SER A 53 -26.46 4.45 12.38
C SER A 53 -26.79 5.66 11.52
N ALA A 54 -27.98 5.71 10.92
CA ALA A 54 -28.49 6.83 10.12
C ALA A 54 -29.27 7.87 10.95
N LYS A 55 -28.82 8.17 12.18
CA LYS A 55 -29.53 9.05 13.13
C LYS A 55 -29.60 10.53 12.68
N LYS A 56 -28.76 10.95 11.75
CA LYS A 56 -28.66 12.33 11.23
C LYS A 56 -28.44 12.28 9.70
N ILE A 57 -29.02 13.24 8.98
CA ILE A 57 -28.70 13.48 7.56
C ILE A 57 -27.44 14.37 7.51
N GLY A 58 -26.39 13.95 6.81
CA GLY A 58 -25.16 14.71 6.62
C GLY A 58 -23.86 13.98 7.05
N PRO A 59 -22.67 14.51 6.71
CA PRO A 59 -21.37 13.87 6.95
C PRO A 59 -20.86 14.10 8.39
N HIS A 60 -21.67 13.75 9.38
CA HIS A 60 -21.27 13.87 10.79
C HIS A 60 -20.42 12.68 11.22
N LEU A 61 -19.52 12.90 12.17
CA LEU A 61 -18.75 11.84 12.81
C LEU A 61 -19.14 11.65 14.28
N ASP A 62 -19.81 12.63 14.89
CA ASP A 62 -20.26 12.61 16.28
C ASP A 62 -21.72 12.12 16.43
N GLY A 63 -21.99 11.46 17.57
CA GLY A 63 -23.34 11.00 17.91
C GLY A 63 -23.90 9.94 16.96
N ILE A 64 -23.02 9.26 16.21
CA ILE A 64 -23.33 8.14 15.33
C ILE A 64 -22.57 6.92 15.84
N GLU A 65 -23.26 5.79 15.92
CA GLU A 65 -22.68 4.53 16.37
C GLU A 65 -21.59 4.03 15.43
N ASP A 66 -20.55 3.43 15.99
CA ASP A 66 -19.47 2.77 15.26
C ASP A 66 -19.70 1.27 15.24
N SER A 67 -19.29 0.61 14.16
CA SER A 67 -19.30 -0.85 14.06
C SER A 67 -18.10 -1.35 13.30
N THR A 68 -17.72 -2.60 13.57
CA THR A 68 -16.59 -3.26 12.91
C THR A 68 -17.13 -4.43 12.09
N MET A 69 -16.64 -4.57 10.86
CA MET A 69 -16.88 -5.73 10.02
C MET A 69 -15.56 -6.26 9.46
N MET A 70 -15.54 -7.53 9.11
CA MET A 70 -14.41 -8.16 8.45
C MET A 70 -14.93 -9.18 7.44
N PHE A 71 -14.32 -9.20 6.26
CA PHE A 71 -14.54 -10.24 5.28
C PHE A 71 -13.21 -10.67 4.66
N THR A 72 -13.22 -11.85 4.03
CA THR A 72 -12.07 -12.43 3.35
C THR A 72 -12.45 -12.82 1.94
N MET A 73 -11.50 -12.81 1.03
CA MET A 73 -11.64 -13.30 -0.33
C MET A 73 -10.35 -13.97 -0.79
N GLU A 74 -10.40 -14.82 -1.80
CA GLU A 74 -9.19 -15.32 -2.46
C GLU A 74 -8.41 -14.15 -3.07
N LEU A 75 -7.08 -14.17 -2.93
CA LEU A 75 -6.19 -13.17 -3.50
C LEU A 75 -5.54 -13.73 -4.77
N GLY A 76 -5.92 -13.18 -5.91
CA GLY A 76 -5.16 -13.32 -7.16
C GLY A 76 -4.09 -12.23 -7.30
N ASN A 77 -3.43 -12.20 -8.46
CA ASN A 77 -2.50 -11.12 -8.79
C ASN A 77 -3.25 -9.79 -8.92
N TYR A 78 -2.94 -8.83 -8.04
CA TYR A 78 -3.54 -7.49 -8.07
C TYR A 78 -3.07 -6.67 -9.28
N VAL A 79 -1.79 -6.81 -9.62
CA VAL A 79 -1.10 -6.21 -10.77
C VAL A 79 -0.04 -7.19 -11.28
N ASP A 80 0.52 -6.96 -12.47
CA ASP A 80 1.63 -7.77 -12.99
C ASP A 80 2.90 -7.52 -12.14
N ILE A 81 3.39 -8.58 -11.52
CA ILE A 81 4.60 -8.58 -10.68
C ILE A 81 5.80 -9.22 -11.38
N ASP A 82 5.60 -9.86 -12.53
CA ASP A 82 6.62 -10.65 -13.22
C ASP A 82 7.25 -9.89 -14.38
N ASN A 83 6.43 -9.26 -15.24
CA ASN A 83 6.91 -8.55 -16.43
C ASN A 83 7.17 -7.06 -16.20
N GLY A 84 6.60 -6.52 -15.11
CA GLY A 84 6.69 -5.12 -14.75
C GLY A 84 5.66 -4.23 -15.45
N LEU A 85 5.36 -3.12 -14.80
CA LEU A 85 4.25 -2.23 -15.13
C LEU A 85 4.70 -1.08 -16.03
N LYS A 86 3.83 -0.69 -16.96
CA LYS A 86 3.91 0.58 -17.69
C LYS A 86 2.96 1.57 -17.05
N VAL A 87 3.50 2.66 -16.52
CA VAL A 87 2.71 3.62 -15.72
C VAL A 87 2.77 5.02 -16.33
N CYS A 88 1.79 5.85 -16.00
CA CYS A 88 1.81 7.27 -16.34
C CYS A 88 1.85 8.14 -15.09
N VAL A 89 2.18 9.42 -15.22
CA VAL A 89 1.92 10.41 -14.17
C VAL A 89 0.47 10.90 -14.33
N SER A 90 -0.33 10.77 -13.27
CA SER A 90 -1.75 11.14 -13.31
C SER A 90 -1.95 12.64 -13.52
N SER A 91 -3.04 13.00 -14.21
CA SER A 91 -3.54 14.37 -14.29
C SER A 91 -4.24 14.82 -12.99
N TRP A 92 -4.72 13.85 -12.19
CA TRP A 92 -5.30 14.10 -10.88
C TRP A 92 -4.20 14.22 -9.83
N LYS A 93 -4.42 15.11 -8.86
CA LYS A 93 -3.55 15.24 -7.69
C LYS A 93 -4.05 14.39 -6.53
N ARG A 94 -3.13 13.96 -5.65
CA ARG A 94 -3.44 13.29 -4.40
C ARG A 94 -4.18 14.25 -3.46
N SER A 95 -5.11 13.73 -2.67
CA SER A 95 -5.71 14.49 -1.57
C SER A 95 -4.65 15.05 -0.62
N ASP A 96 -4.80 16.30 -0.23
CA ASP A 96 -3.98 16.94 0.81
C ASP A 96 -4.32 16.37 2.20
N ASP A 97 -3.34 16.32 3.11
CA ASP A 97 -3.52 15.85 4.48
C ASP A 97 -4.64 16.59 5.22
N ASN A 98 -4.78 17.91 4.98
CA ASN A 98 -5.83 18.73 5.62
C ASN A 98 -7.15 18.78 4.84
N ALA A 99 -7.28 18.01 3.74
CA ALA A 99 -8.52 17.84 2.99
C ALA A 99 -9.18 16.48 3.32
N ILE A 100 -8.58 15.40 2.84
CA ILE A 100 -8.93 14.02 3.24
C ILE A 100 -7.59 13.30 3.45
N PRO A 101 -7.19 13.05 4.71
CA PRO A 101 -5.81 12.67 5.02
C PRO A 101 -5.44 11.29 4.44
N PRO A 102 -4.51 11.20 3.47
CA PRO A 102 -4.09 9.92 2.90
C PRO A 102 -3.43 8.97 3.90
N ARG A 103 -2.88 9.54 5.00
CA ARG A 103 -2.28 8.79 6.10
C ARG A 103 -3.27 7.85 6.79
N ALA A 104 -4.55 8.23 6.84
CA ALA A 104 -5.62 7.39 7.34
C ALA A 104 -6.18 6.55 6.19
N LYS A 105 -6.31 5.24 6.39
CA LYS A 105 -6.82 4.34 5.33
C LYS A 105 -8.35 4.39 5.27
N ILE A 106 -8.88 5.48 4.71
CA ILE A 106 -10.31 5.81 4.69
C ILE A 106 -10.94 5.40 3.36
N SER A 107 -12.06 4.67 3.39
CA SER A 107 -12.78 4.24 2.17
C SER A 107 -13.21 5.41 1.28
N GLY A 108 -13.69 6.52 1.85
CA GLY A 108 -14.08 7.71 1.08
C GLY A 108 -12.93 8.35 0.29
N CYS A 109 -11.68 8.23 0.76
CA CYS A 109 -10.51 8.75 0.04
C CYS A 109 -10.26 8.00 -1.27
N TYR A 110 -10.79 6.77 -1.42
CA TYR A 110 -10.64 5.98 -2.64
C TYR A 110 -11.41 6.55 -3.84
N ALA A 111 -12.29 7.55 -3.66
CA ALA A 111 -12.87 8.27 -4.80
C ALA A 111 -11.78 8.97 -5.63
N ASN A 112 -10.79 9.60 -4.97
CA ASN A 112 -9.64 10.22 -5.65
C ASN A 112 -8.82 9.17 -6.40
N THR A 113 -8.49 8.07 -5.74
CA THR A 113 -7.66 7.01 -6.32
C THR A 113 -8.36 6.24 -7.42
N ALA A 114 -9.70 6.12 -7.36
CA ALA A 114 -10.51 5.50 -8.39
C ALA A 114 -10.46 6.31 -9.69
N LEU A 115 -10.60 7.64 -9.62
CA LEU A 115 -10.45 8.52 -10.79
C LEU A 115 -9.05 8.38 -11.41
N ILE A 116 -8.01 8.39 -10.57
CA ILE A 116 -6.60 8.22 -10.98
C ILE A 116 -6.40 6.93 -11.79
N ILE A 117 -6.80 5.78 -11.23
CA ILE A 117 -6.54 4.49 -11.89
C ILE A 117 -7.45 4.27 -13.10
N THR A 118 -8.68 4.76 -13.07
CA THR A 118 -9.60 4.67 -14.21
C THR A 118 -9.02 5.40 -15.42
N ASP A 119 -8.57 6.64 -15.26
CA ASP A 119 -8.03 7.42 -16.38
C ASP A 119 -6.72 6.83 -16.91
N ALA A 120 -5.86 6.30 -16.02
CA ALA A 120 -4.62 5.63 -16.41
C ALA A 120 -4.91 4.38 -17.28
N LYS A 121 -5.83 3.53 -16.82
CA LYS A 121 -6.26 2.32 -17.55
C LYS A 121 -6.88 2.65 -18.90
N LEU A 122 -7.77 3.65 -18.95
CA LEU A 122 -8.38 4.10 -20.20
C LEU A 122 -7.37 4.71 -21.17
N SER A 123 -6.24 5.22 -20.66
CA SER A 123 -5.13 5.74 -21.45
C SER A 123 -4.10 4.66 -21.86
N GLY A 124 -4.36 3.39 -21.53
CA GLY A 124 -3.50 2.26 -21.92
C GLY A 124 -2.33 1.96 -20.98
N PHE A 125 -2.32 2.54 -19.77
CA PHE A 125 -1.32 2.27 -18.73
C PHE A 125 -1.84 1.26 -17.70
N ASP A 126 -0.93 0.56 -17.04
CA ASP A 126 -1.27 -0.42 -16.01
C ASP A 126 -1.68 0.23 -14.69
N GLU A 127 -1.08 1.38 -14.38
CA GLU A 127 -1.24 2.15 -13.14
C GLU A 127 -0.72 3.60 -13.35
N ALA A 128 -0.88 4.47 -12.36
CA ALA A 128 -0.37 5.84 -12.36
C ALA A 128 0.44 6.20 -11.11
N ILE A 129 1.43 7.05 -11.30
CA ILE A 129 2.13 7.79 -10.24
C ILE A 129 1.37 9.09 -9.99
N VAL A 130 1.17 9.43 -8.72
CA VAL A 130 0.36 10.58 -8.32
C VAL A 130 1.24 11.66 -7.72
N LEU A 131 0.97 12.91 -8.10
CA LEU A 131 1.61 14.09 -7.53
C LEU A 131 0.75 14.71 -6.44
N GLY A 132 1.41 15.33 -5.46
CA GLY A 132 0.78 16.10 -4.41
C GLY A 132 0.29 17.46 -4.92
N PRO A 133 -0.46 18.20 -4.09
CA PRO A 133 -0.86 19.58 -4.35
C PRO A 133 0.32 20.49 -4.75
N ASP A 134 1.46 20.28 -4.11
CA ASP A 134 2.75 20.97 -4.24
C ASP A 134 3.56 20.57 -5.48
N GLY A 135 3.16 19.51 -6.18
CA GLY A 135 3.79 19.05 -7.42
C GLY A 135 4.86 17.98 -7.24
N HIS A 136 5.18 17.58 -6.00
CA HIS A 136 6.10 16.46 -5.73
C HIS A 136 5.39 15.12 -5.83
N VAL A 137 6.17 14.05 -6.03
CA VAL A 137 5.67 12.69 -6.14
C VAL A 137 5.21 12.19 -4.77
N THR A 138 4.03 11.56 -4.71
CA THR A 138 3.50 10.93 -3.49
C THR A 138 3.65 9.41 -3.57
N GLU A 139 2.79 8.74 -4.32
CA GLU A 139 2.66 7.28 -4.37
C GLU A 139 1.83 6.89 -5.61
N GLY A 140 1.68 5.60 -5.90
CA GLY A 140 0.75 5.11 -6.95
C GLY A 140 -0.71 5.13 -6.46
N SER A 141 -1.72 4.85 -7.30
CA SER A 141 -3.13 5.00 -6.91
C SER A 141 -3.46 4.42 -5.51
N ALA A 142 -2.98 3.21 -5.20
CA ALA A 142 -3.20 2.53 -3.92
C ALA A 142 -1.95 1.83 -3.33
N MET A 143 -0.74 2.27 -3.70
CA MET A 143 0.54 1.60 -3.37
C MET A 143 1.66 2.63 -3.18
N ASN A 144 2.59 2.38 -2.26
CA ASN A 144 3.75 3.26 -2.09
C ASN A 144 4.77 3.07 -3.22
N LEU A 145 5.50 4.13 -3.58
CA LEU A 145 6.51 4.13 -4.64
C LEU A 145 7.93 4.13 -4.06
N PHE A 146 8.81 3.36 -4.70
CA PHE A 146 10.26 3.44 -4.52
C PHE A 146 10.93 3.63 -5.88
N LEU A 147 11.97 4.46 -5.89
CA LEU A 147 12.92 4.61 -6.98
C LEU A 147 14.26 3.99 -6.56
N VAL A 148 15.02 3.52 -7.53
CA VAL A 148 16.42 3.14 -7.38
C VAL A 148 17.26 4.16 -8.11
N GLN A 149 18.21 4.77 -7.41
CA GLN A 149 19.17 5.71 -8.00
C GLN A 149 20.56 5.43 -7.43
N LYS A 150 21.52 5.12 -8.31
CA LYS A 150 22.92 4.83 -7.95
C LYS A 150 23.02 3.77 -6.84
N GLY A 151 22.18 2.73 -6.94
CA GLY A 151 22.14 1.62 -5.99
C GLY A 151 21.43 1.90 -4.66
N LYS A 152 20.83 3.09 -4.47
CA LYS A 152 20.08 3.45 -3.26
C LYS A 152 18.58 3.45 -3.53
N LEU A 153 17.79 3.10 -2.51
CA LEU A 153 16.35 3.28 -2.55
C LEU A 153 15.98 4.70 -2.15
N ILE A 154 15.02 5.28 -2.88
CA ILE A 154 14.46 6.59 -2.62
C ILE A 154 12.95 6.46 -2.58
N THR A 155 12.31 7.00 -1.54
CA THR A 155 10.86 7.00 -1.42
C THR A 155 10.38 8.31 -0.83
N PRO A 156 9.20 8.81 -1.22
CA PRO A 156 8.60 10.00 -0.61
C PRO A 156 8.49 9.88 0.91
N LYS A 157 8.61 11.03 1.60
CA LYS A 157 8.49 11.12 3.06
C LYS A 157 7.05 10.83 3.48
N THR A 158 6.87 10.53 4.76
CA THR A 158 5.51 10.35 5.34
C THR A 158 4.69 11.64 5.37
N THR A 159 5.30 12.79 5.08
CA THR A 159 4.67 14.11 4.97
C THR A 159 4.20 14.42 3.54
N ASP A 160 4.57 13.59 2.56
CA ASP A 160 4.33 13.89 1.14
C ASP A 160 2.99 13.28 0.69
N ASN A 161 1.95 13.42 1.53
CA ASN A 161 0.58 12.97 1.27
C ASN A 161 0.46 11.47 0.91
N ILE A 162 1.25 10.60 1.55
CA ILE A 162 1.21 9.15 1.36
C ILE A 162 0.44 8.42 2.47
N LEU A 163 -0.05 7.21 2.16
CA LEU A 163 -0.35 6.24 3.21
C LEU A 163 0.95 5.68 3.78
N VAL A 164 1.10 5.62 5.11
CA VAL A 164 2.22 4.91 5.74
C VAL A 164 1.99 3.40 5.61
N GLY A 165 2.51 2.82 4.54
CA GLY A 165 2.35 1.42 4.18
C GLY A 165 3.07 0.45 5.13
N VAL A 166 2.40 -0.64 5.52
CA VAL A 166 3.06 -1.74 6.24
C VAL A 166 4.11 -2.40 5.33
N THR A 167 3.78 -2.67 4.06
CA THR A 167 4.73 -3.20 3.08
C THR A 167 5.90 -2.25 2.83
N ARG A 168 5.67 -0.93 2.81
CA ARG A 168 6.74 0.08 2.73
C ARG A 168 7.73 -0.05 3.89
N ASN A 169 7.23 -0.22 5.11
CA ASN A 169 8.08 -0.41 6.28
C ASN A 169 8.83 -1.75 6.22
N THR A 170 8.18 -2.82 5.74
CA THR A 170 8.84 -4.11 5.48
C THR A 170 9.97 -3.97 4.46
N VAL A 171 9.75 -3.26 3.35
CA VAL A 171 10.80 -2.98 2.35
C VAL A 171 11.98 -2.28 3.00
N LYS A 172 11.75 -1.23 3.80
CA LYS A 172 12.82 -0.50 4.49
C LYS A 172 13.66 -1.40 5.40
N GLU A 173 13.03 -2.29 6.17
CA GLU A 173 13.73 -3.21 7.06
C GLU A 173 14.52 -4.27 6.26
N LEU A 174 13.93 -4.83 5.20
CA LEU A 174 14.63 -5.75 4.31
C LEU A 174 15.80 -5.09 3.57
N SER A 175 15.66 -3.84 3.14
CA SER A 175 16.75 -3.09 2.50
C SER A 175 17.95 -2.94 3.42
N CYS A 176 17.72 -2.65 4.71
CA CYS A 176 18.80 -2.57 5.70
C CYS A 176 19.60 -3.87 5.78
N ASP A 177 18.91 -5.02 5.82
CA ASP A 177 19.53 -6.35 5.84
C ASP A 177 20.31 -6.70 4.57
N LEU A 178 19.82 -6.21 3.43
CA LEU A 178 20.44 -6.43 2.13
C LEU A 178 21.58 -5.46 1.83
N GLY A 179 21.90 -4.55 2.76
CA GLY A 179 22.92 -3.52 2.62
C GLY A 179 22.54 -2.42 1.62
N ILE A 180 21.23 -2.18 1.43
CA ILE A 180 20.69 -1.19 0.51
C ILE A 180 20.21 0.02 1.32
N GLU A 181 20.87 1.16 1.14
CA GLU A 181 20.50 2.41 1.80
C GLU A 181 19.12 2.87 1.33
N VAL A 182 18.27 3.30 2.27
CA VAL A 182 16.97 3.90 1.98
C VAL A 182 16.95 5.36 2.41
N ILE A 183 16.62 6.23 1.47
CA ILE A 183 16.51 7.68 1.67
C ILE A 183 15.05 8.08 1.55
N GLU A 184 14.51 8.65 2.62
CA GLU A 184 13.19 9.28 2.64
C GLU A 184 13.35 10.77 2.33
N ARG A 185 12.93 11.19 1.13
CA ARG A 185 12.99 12.59 0.70
C ARG A 185 11.86 12.91 -0.29
N GLU A 186 11.61 14.20 -0.48
CA GLU A 186 10.79 14.66 -1.61
C GLU A 186 11.41 14.20 -2.93
N VAL A 187 10.53 13.90 -3.88
CA VAL A 187 10.91 13.41 -5.21
C VAL A 187 10.20 14.27 -6.25
N ASP A 188 10.96 14.86 -7.15
CA ASP A 188 10.41 15.62 -8.27
C ASP A 188 9.93 14.70 -9.38
N ARG A 189 8.90 15.14 -10.13
CA ARG A 189 8.38 14.38 -11.28
C ARG A 189 9.47 13.99 -12.26
N THR A 190 10.43 14.87 -12.55
CA THR A 190 11.47 14.62 -13.54
C THR A 190 12.48 13.56 -13.11
N GLU A 191 12.60 13.30 -11.81
CA GLU A 191 13.48 12.23 -11.29
C GLU A 191 12.96 10.84 -11.65
N LEU A 192 11.65 10.70 -11.85
CA LEU A 192 11.02 9.46 -12.30
C LEU A 192 11.67 8.95 -13.59
N TYR A 193 11.94 9.84 -14.54
CA TYR A 193 12.42 9.48 -15.88
C TYR A 193 13.91 9.15 -15.95
N ILE A 194 14.68 9.51 -14.91
CA ILE A 194 16.14 9.31 -14.86
C ILE A 194 16.55 8.32 -13.77
N SER A 195 15.57 7.63 -13.15
CA SER A 195 15.84 6.60 -12.16
C SER A 195 16.27 5.29 -12.84
N ASP A 196 17.15 4.54 -12.18
CA ASP A 196 17.69 3.28 -12.70
C ASP A 196 16.61 2.19 -12.70
N GLU A 197 15.80 2.15 -11.63
CA GLU A 197 14.68 1.24 -11.47
C GLU A 197 13.56 1.94 -10.69
N ALA A 198 12.33 1.42 -10.73
CA ALA A 198 11.26 1.81 -9.83
C ALA A 198 10.33 0.63 -9.55
N PHE A 199 9.63 0.69 -8.41
CA PHE A 199 8.62 -0.30 -8.07
C PHE A 199 7.56 0.25 -7.13
N TYR A 200 6.37 -0.34 -7.20
CA TYR A 200 5.35 -0.16 -6.19
C TYR A 200 5.45 -1.20 -5.09
N CYS A 201 4.97 -0.84 -3.90
CA CYS A 201 4.73 -1.81 -2.85
C CYS A 201 3.41 -1.60 -2.11
N GLY A 202 2.77 -2.71 -1.73
CA GLY A 202 1.51 -2.71 -0.98
C GLY A 202 1.06 -4.13 -0.65
N THR A 203 0.02 -4.29 0.17
CA THR A 203 -0.45 -5.63 0.59
C THR A 203 -0.96 -6.44 -0.60
N GLY A 204 -1.81 -5.84 -1.45
CA GLY A 204 -2.32 -6.51 -2.64
C GLY A 204 -1.29 -6.52 -3.78
N ALA A 205 -0.62 -5.38 -4.00
CA ALA A 205 0.37 -5.23 -5.08
C ALA A 205 1.70 -5.97 -4.83
N GLN A 206 1.97 -6.35 -3.58
CA GLN A 206 3.22 -6.97 -3.16
C GLN A 206 4.42 -6.06 -3.49
N ILE A 207 5.39 -6.53 -4.27
CA ILE A 207 6.46 -5.72 -4.86
C ILE A 207 6.28 -5.80 -6.38
N SER A 208 5.79 -4.72 -6.99
CA SER A 208 5.45 -4.67 -8.42
C SER A 208 6.46 -3.79 -9.18
N PRO A 209 7.31 -4.37 -10.03
CA PRO A 209 8.29 -3.60 -10.79
C PRO A 209 7.62 -2.61 -11.74
N ILE A 210 8.26 -1.48 -11.99
CA ILE A 210 7.87 -0.51 -13.02
C ILE A 210 8.99 -0.48 -14.05
N VAL A 211 8.64 -0.67 -15.33
CA VAL A 211 9.62 -0.74 -16.43
C VAL A 211 9.54 0.48 -17.35
N SER A 212 8.43 1.22 -17.32
CA SER A 212 8.24 2.41 -18.15
C SER A 212 7.35 3.43 -17.44
N ILE A 213 7.71 4.73 -17.54
CA ILE A 213 6.94 5.86 -17.00
C ILE A 213 6.68 6.87 -18.12
N ASP A 214 5.42 7.22 -18.39
CA ASP A 214 5.00 8.12 -19.48
C ASP A 214 5.62 7.71 -20.84
N ASN A 215 5.65 6.40 -21.13
CA ASN A 215 6.27 5.80 -22.32
C ASN A 215 7.80 6.02 -22.43
N ARG A 216 8.49 6.22 -21.31
CA ARG A 216 9.95 6.25 -21.23
C ARG A 216 10.41 5.06 -20.40
N ASP A 217 11.22 4.22 -21.00
CA ASP A 217 11.78 3.05 -20.32
C ASP A 217 12.70 3.50 -19.18
N LEU A 218 12.61 2.78 -18.05
CA LEU A 218 13.55 2.91 -16.95
C LEU A 218 14.72 1.96 -17.20
N GLY A 219 15.95 2.44 -17.09
CA GLY A 219 17.14 1.64 -17.39
C GLY A 219 17.09 1.07 -18.81
N ASP A 220 17.03 -0.26 -18.92
CA ASP A 220 16.93 -1.01 -20.18
C ASP A 220 15.50 -1.49 -20.50
N GLY A 221 14.49 -0.96 -19.81
CA GLY A 221 13.07 -1.30 -19.99
C GLY A 221 12.68 -2.67 -19.42
N LYS A 222 13.50 -3.22 -18.51
CA LYS A 222 13.25 -4.51 -17.85
C LYS A 222 13.21 -4.36 -16.34
N VAL A 223 12.74 -5.42 -15.68
CA VAL A 223 12.75 -5.51 -14.21
C VAL A 223 14.19 -5.38 -13.70
N GLY A 224 14.43 -4.35 -12.90
CA GLY A 224 15.74 -4.06 -12.35
C GLY A 224 16.21 -5.08 -11.29
N VAL A 225 17.52 -5.13 -11.09
CA VAL A 225 18.20 -6.13 -10.25
C VAL A 225 17.91 -5.90 -8.77
N ILE A 226 17.89 -4.65 -8.31
CA ILE A 226 17.60 -4.31 -6.90
C ILE A 226 16.13 -4.62 -6.60
N THR A 227 15.24 -4.25 -7.51
CA THR A 227 13.81 -4.55 -7.43
C THR A 227 13.57 -6.06 -7.34
N LYS A 228 14.21 -6.85 -8.22
CA LYS A 228 14.06 -8.32 -8.18
C LYS A 228 14.62 -8.92 -6.89
N LYS A 229 15.76 -8.42 -6.40
CA LYS A 229 16.36 -8.85 -5.13
C LYS A 229 15.42 -8.60 -3.95
N LEU A 230 14.80 -7.43 -3.88
CA LEU A 230 13.81 -7.08 -2.85
C LEU A 230 12.53 -7.89 -2.98
N GLN A 231 12.05 -8.11 -4.21
CA GLN A 231 10.89 -8.94 -4.47
C GLN A 231 11.10 -10.37 -3.97
N ASN A 232 12.24 -11.00 -4.28
CA ASN A 232 12.57 -12.34 -3.79
C ASN A 232 12.63 -12.39 -2.25
N ALA A 233 13.33 -11.43 -1.63
CA ALA A 233 13.42 -11.35 -0.17
C ALA A 233 12.04 -11.16 0.49
N TYR A 234 11.18 -10.32 -0.10
CA TYR A 234 9.81 -10.12 0.37
C TYR A 234 9.00 -11.42 0.28
N PHE A 235 9.08 -12.15 -0.84
CA PHE A 235 8.35 -13.41 -1.02
C PHE A 235 8.82 -14.51 -0.07
N ASP A 236 10.12 -14.62 0.20
CA ASP A 236 10.65 -15.55 1.19
C ASP A 236 10.09 -15.26 2.60
N VAL A 237 9.92 -13.98 2.93
CA VAL A 237 9.36 -13.55 4.20
C VAL A 237 7.87 -13.86 4.29
N VAL A 238 7.05 -13.41 3.33
CA VAL A 238 5.58 -13.58 3.43
C VAL A 238 5.13 -15.03 3.27
N LYS A 239 5.95 -15.89 2.65
CA LYS A 239 5.74 -17.35 2.62
C LYS A 239 6.27 -18.07 3.87
N GLY A 240 6.91 -17.37 4.80
CA GLY A 240 7.45 -17.94 6.03
C GLY A 240 8.74 -18.76 5.85
N ASN A 241 9.42 -18.61 4.72
CA ASN A 241 10.68 -19.30 4.41
C ASN A 241 11.90 -18.62 5.05
N ASN A 242 11.76 -17.38 5.53
CA ASN A 242 12.83 -16.65 6.21
C ASN A 242 12.68 -16.70 7.75
N ASN A 243 13.53 -17.49 8.41
CA ASN A 243 13.48 -17.67 9.86
C ASN A 243 13.65 -16.37 10.67
N LYS A 244 14.45 -15.41 10.19
CA LYS A 244 14.66 -14.13 10.88
C LYS A 244 13.36 -13.33 11.03
N TYR A 245 12.49 -13.43 10.03
CA TYR A 245 11.25 -12.67 9.94
C TYR A 245 10.00 -13.49 10.24
N LYS A 246 10.16 -14.72 10.71
CA LYS A 246 9.04 -15.63 11.03
C LYS A 246 8.06 -15.03 12.04
N LYS A 247 8.52 -14.10 12.90
CA LYS A 247 7.69 -13.30 13.82
C LYS A 247 6.61 -12.44 13.14
N TRP A 248 6.76 -12.12 11.86
CA TRP A 248 5.75 -11.37 11.09
C TRP A 248 4.63 -12.26 10.54
N CYS A 249 4.88 -13.56 10.48
CA CYS A 249 3.94 -14.56 9.98
C CYS A 249 3.15 -15.12 11.16
N THR A 250 1.83 -15.18 11.01
CA THR A 250 0.95 -15.80 12.01
C THR A 250 0.35 -17.07 11.42
N PRO A 251 0.58 -18.24 12.03
CA PRO A 251 -0.02 -19.48 11.54
C PRO A 251 -1.54 -19.43 11.71
N VAL A 252 -2.25 -19.86 10.67
CA VAL A 252 -3.71 -19.94 10.69
C VAL A 252 -4.16 -21.34 11.08
N TYR A 253 -3.52 -22.37 10.53
CA TYR A 253 -3.83 -23.77 10.85
C TYR A 253 -2.77 -24.35 11.78
N ASP A 254 -3.18 -25.35 12.55
CA ASP A 254 -2.31 -26.16 13.41
C ASP A 254 -1.45 -27.12 12.58
#